data_AF-A0A5B2VFQ1-F1
#
_entry.id   AF-A0A5B2VFQ1-F1
#
_cell.length_a   1.000
_cell.length_b   1.000
_cell.length_c   1.000
_cell.angle_alpha   90.00
_cell.angle_beta   90.00
_cell.angle_gamma   90.00
#
_symmetry.space_group_name_H-M   'P 1'
#
loop_
_entity.id
_entity.type
_entity.pdbx_description
1 polymer ?
#
loop_
_entity_poly.entity_id
_entity_poly.type
_entity_poly.pdbx_seq_one_letter_code
_entity_poly.pdbx_strand_id
1 'polypeptide(L)' 'MLMSIPVEPKKRGRPPTGGRDPLVGFRAPPEMLATLDAWREAQPDRPSRSEAIRRLVERALSVA' A
#
# COMPACT_ATOMS: atom_id res chain seq x y z
N MET A 1 25.00 -45.41 -7.99
CA MET A 1 24.21 -44.21 -7.63
C MET A 1 24.69 -43.08 -8.53
N LEU A 2 23.82 -42.50 -9.38
CA LEU A 2 24.19 -41.40 -10.28
C LEU A 2 24.26 -40.10 -9.48
N MET A 3 25.38 -39.39 -9.59
CA MET A 3 25.57 -38.08 -8.97
C MET A 3 24.71 -37.03 -9.67
N SER A 4 24.11 -36.14 -8.88
CA SER A 4 23.28 -35.03 -9.36
C SER A 4 24.04 -34.10 -10.30
N ILE A 5 23.40 -33.66 -11.38
CA ILE A 5 23.96 -32.69 -12.33
C ILE A 5 24.09 -31.34 -11.61
N PRO A 6 25.27 -30.71 -11.57
CA PRO A 6 25.42 -29.38 -11.01
C PRO A 6 24.68 -28.38 -11.89
N VAL A 7 23.63 -27.77 -11.35
CA VAL A 7 22.90 -26.66 -11.98
C VAL A 7 23.26 -25.37 -11.27
N GLU A 8 23.55 -24.33 -12.04
CA GLU A 8 23.89 -23.03 -11.51
C GLU A 8 22.66 -22.39 -10.84
N PRO A 9 22.75 -22.00 -9.55
CA PRO A 9 21.60 -21.44 -8.84
C PRO A 9 21.24 -20.06 -9.41
N LYS A 10 19.93 -19.79 -9.53
CA LYS A 10 19.45 -18.49 -10.01
C LYS A 10 19.96 -17.36 -9.10
N LYS A 11 20.48 -16.28 -9.71
CA LYS A 11 20.89 -15.07 -9.00
C LYS A 11 19.73 -14.51 -8.19
N ARG A 12 19.99 -14.21 -6.91
CA ARG A 12 19.01 -13.58 -5.99
C ARG A 12 18.49 -12.29 -6.63
N GLY A 13 17.17 -12.10 -6.57
CA GLY A 13 16.52 -10.90 -7.13
C GLY A 13 17.07 -9.60 -6.53
N ARG A 14 16.76 -8.47 -7.19
CA ARG A 14 17.19 -7.14 -6.74
C ARG A 14 16.81 -6.97 -5.26
N PRO A 15 17.76 -6.58 -4.39
CA PRO A 15 17.44 -6.29 -3.00
C PRO A 15 16.35 -5.21 -2.95
N PRO A 16 15.44 -5.25 -1.97
CA PRO A 16 14.43 -4.22 -1.83
C PRO A 16 15.13 -2.86 -1.73
N THR A 17 14.97 -2.04 -2.76
CA THR A 17 15.38 -0.64 -2.73
C THR A 17 14.45 0.03 -1.74
N GLY A 18 14.94 0.29 -0.53
CA GLY A 18 14.20 0.79 0.63
C GLY A 18 13.61 2.19 0.47
N GLY A 19 12.82 2.40 -0.59
CA GLY A 19 12.22 3.67 -0.97
C GLY A 19 10.71 3.59 -1.14
N ARG A 20 10.04 2.59 -0.54
CA ARG A 20 8.58 2.54 -0.49
C ARG A 20 8.15 2.39 0.95
N ASP A 21 7.18 3.21 1.35
CA ASP A 21 6.48 3.02 2.61
C ASP A 21 5.83 1.63 2.66
N PRO A 22 5.71 1.04 3.86
CA PRO A 22 5.07 -0.25 4.03
C PRO A 22 3.61 -0.20 3.57
N LEU A 23 3.17 -1.27 2.91
CA LEU A 23 1.76 -1.44 2.55
C LEU A 23 0.95 -1.74 3.81
N VAL A 24 -0.01 -0.87 4.14
CA VAL A 24 -1.02 -1.13 5.18
C VAL A 24 -2.33 -1.47 4.49
N GLY A 25 -2.86 -2.68 4.75
CA GLY A 25 -4.10 -3.17 4.16
C GLY A 25 -5.02 -3.78 5.21
N PHE A 26 -6.32 -3.54 5.08
CA PHE A 26 -7.37 -4.12 5.92
C PHE A 26 -8.64 -4.38 5.11
N ARG A 27 -9.58 -5.15 5.67
CA ARG A 27 -10.91 -5.34 5.08
C ARG A 27 -11.82 -4.20 5.54
N ALA A 28 -12.15 -3.30 4.62
CA ALA A 28 -13.09 -2.22 4.88
C ALA A 28 -14.52 -2.64 4.46
N PRO A 29 -15.55 -2.35 5.28
CA PRO A 29 -16.94 -2.49 4.86
C PRO A 29 -17.26 -1.60 3.63
N PRO A 30 -18.24 -1.99 2.80
CA PRO A 30 -18.59 -1.23 1.60
C PRO A 30 -19.09 0.18 1.93
N GLU A 31 -19.84 0.38 3.03
CA GLU A 31 -20.27 1.71 3.46
C GLU A 31 -19.08 2.64 3.75
N MET A 32 -18.04 2.15 4.44
CA MET A 32 -16.84 2.92 4.75
C MET A 32 -16.12 3.35 3.46
N LEU A 33 -16.04 2.44 2.48
CA LEU A 33 -15.43 2.72 1.18
C LEU A 33 -16.22 3.76 0.38
N ALA A 34 -17.55 3.73 0.44
CA ALA A 34 -18.41 4.71 -0.21
C ALA A 34 -18.28 6.10 0.43
N THR A 35 -18.25 6.18 1.77
CA THR A 35 -18.01 7.43 2.49
C THR A 35 -16.64 8.04 2.14
N LEU A 36 -15.61 7.20 2.05
CA LEU A 36 -14.27 7.64 1.66
C LEU A 36 -14.24 8.20 0.24
N ASP A 37 -14.88 7.52 -0.72
CA ASP A 37 -14.97 8.00 -2.10
C ASP A 37 -15.73 9.33 -2.18
N ALA A 38 -16.88 9.44 -1.50
CA ALA A 38 -17.64 10.69 -1.46
C ALA A 38 -16.83 11.86 -0.88
N TRP A 39 -16.10 11.63 0.21
CA TRP A 39 -15.24 12.64 0.82
C TRP A 39 -14.13 13.10 -0.12
N ARG A 40 -13.53 12.16 -0.86
CA ARG A 40 -12.45 12.40 -1.82
C ARG A 40 -12.93 13.19 -3.04
N GLU A 41 -14.11 12.87 -3.58
CA GLU A 41 -14.70 13.61 -4.71
C GLU A 41 -15.07 15.06 -4.33
N ALA A 42 -15.38 15.30 -3.05
CA ALA A 42 -15.64 16.64 -2.54
C ALA A 42 -14.37 17.51 -2.37
N GLN A 43 -13.18 16.92 -2.45
CA GLN A 43 -11.93 17.69 -2.37
C GLN A 43 -11.63 18.38 -3.70
N PRO A 44 -11.09 19.62 -3.68
CA PRO A 44 -10.82 20.39 -4.89
C PRO A 44 -9.79 19.72 -5.83
N ASP A 45 -8.84 18.99 -5.26
CA ASP A 45 -7.75 18.31 -5.97
C ASP A 45 -8.07 16.85 -6.33
N ARG A 46 -9.25 16.33 -5.93
CA ARG A 46 -9.70 14.94 -6.15
C ARG A 46 -8.57 13.92 -5.91
N PRO A 47 -8.07 13.81 -4.68
CA PRO A 47 -6.89 13.01 -4.39
C PRO A 47 -7.10 11.54 -4.72
N SER A 48 -6.02 10.76 -4.86
CA SER A 48 -6.15 9.30 -4.99
C SER A 48 -6.76 8.68 -3.73
N ARG A 49 -7.25 7.44 -3.81
CA ARG A 49 -7.82 6.74 -2.64
C ARG A 49 -6.81 6.63 -1.48
N SER A 50 -5.57 6.27 -1.81
CA SER A 50 -4.49 6.17 -0.81
C SER A 50 -4.16 7.53 -0.19
N GLU A 51 -4.19 8.59 -1.00
CA GLU A 51 -3.92 9.94 -0.52
C GLU A 51 -5.05 10.48 0.37
N ALA A 52 -6.30 10.18 0.03
CA ALA A 52 -7.45 10.49 0.87
C ALA A 52 -7.34 9.83 2.25
N ILE A 53 -6.95 8.55 2.28
CA ILE A 53 -6.72 7.82 3.54
C ILE A 53 -5.62 8.48 4.36
N ARG A 54 -4.46 8.82 3.76
CA ARG A 54 -3.36 9.50 4.47
C ARG A 54 -3.81 10.80 5.13
N ARG A 55 -4.50 11.66 4.38
CA ARG A 55 -5.01 12.94 4.91
C ARG A 55 -6.00 12.75 6.04
N LEU A 56 -6.90 11.77 5.93
CA LEU A 56 -7.88 11.48 6.99
C LEU A 56 -7.18 10.99 8.27
N VAL A 57 -6.16 10.13 8.12
CA VAL A 57 -5.35 9.66 9.25
C VAL A 57 -4.55 10.80 9.88
N GLU A 58 -3.86 11.61 9.08
CA GLU A 58 -3.11 12.78 9.56
C GLU A 58 -4.01 13.77 10.30
N ARG A 59 -5.20 14.06 9.75
CA ARG A 59 -6.20 14.92 10.42
C ARG A 59 -6.65 14.34 11.76
N ALA A 60 -6.87 13.02 11.86
CA ALA A 60 -7.26 12.38 13.10
C ALA A 60 -6.13 12.38 14.16
N LEU A 61 -4.87 12.28 13.72
CA LEU A 61 -3.70 12.28 14.60
C LEU A 61 -3.24 13.69 15.02
N SER A 62 -3.58 14.72 14.25
CA SER A 62 -3.20 16.12 14.51
C SER A 62 -3.94 16.75 15.71
N VAL A 63 -4.98 16.11 16.23
CA VAL A 63 -5.77 16.60 17.38
C VAL A 63 -5.18 16.13 18.73
N ALA A 64 -4.01 15.48 18.72
CA ALA A 64 -3.29 15.02 19.91
C ALA A 64 -2.26 16.03 20.43
#